data_AF-A0A8T5Q7T4-F1
#
_entry.id   AF-A0A8T5Q7T4-F1
#
_cell.length_a   1.000
_cell.length_b   1.000
_cell.length_c   1.000
_cell.angle_alpha   90.00
_cell.angle_beta   90.00
_cell.angle_gamma   90.00
#
_symmetry.space_group_name_H-M   'P 1'
#
loop_
_entity.id
_entity.type
_entity.pdbx_description
1 polymer ?
#
loop_
_entity_poly.entity_id
_entity_poly.type
_entity_poly.pdbx_seq_one_letter_code
_entity_poly.pdbx_strand_id
1 'polypeptide(L)'
;MKRIISILIIAVLMLSMTATASMIDLPDKASDKTDKSPVIEDGNLYPPGLEKIEFIHYKKGYGKPGTSCGNGICEAGENANKCPADCGSGEEPPVDTGCYTPLAKGVFWKTLPVDLYINPTNANGLSEDFIVTTTIASAEAWDDATSAELTNNYIVDYTADYDDTATDGRNEISFGDYAEPGVIGVTIIWGYFSGPPRSRRIVETDVMLDDVDFVWGDATIDPSVMDVQNIMTHELGHAYGLGDLYESACAEVTMYGYSTEGELKKRTLEPDDVVGIQELYG
;
A
#
# COMPACT_ATOMS: atom_id res chain seq x y z
N MET A 1 85.58 3.49 36.63
CA MET A 1 85.05 2.62 37.70
C MET A 1 83.76 2.00 37.16
N LYS A 2 83.80 0.75 36.70
CA LYS A 2 83.29 -0.46 37.41
C LYS A 2 81.81 -0.27 37.81
N ARG A 3 80.87 -0.77 36.99
CA ARG A 3 80.16 -2.08 37.09
C ARG A 3 79.29 -2.12 38.36
N ILE A 4 77.99 -2.43 38.30
CA ILE A 4 77.42 -3.80 38.39
C ILE A 4 75.88 -3.69 38.20
N ILE A 5 75.27 -4.29 37.15
CA ILE A 5 74.57 -5.60 37.05
C ILE A 5 73.14 -5.60 37.66
N SER A 6 72.20 -6.20 36.89
CA SER A 6 71.01 -6.96 37.31
C SER A 6 69.66 -6.23 37.26
N ILE A 7 68.52 -6.81 36.87
CA ILE A 7 68.15 -8.16 36.41
C ILE A 7 66.78 -8.00 35.70
N LEU A 8 66.59 -8.80 34.66
CA LEU A 8 65.33 -9.03 33.94
C LEU A 8 64.30 -9.70 34.88
N ILE A 9 63.10 -9.12 35.05
CA ILE A 9 61.91 -9.88 35.48
C ILE A 9 60.73 -9.45 34.61
N ILE A 10 60.43 -10.30 33.63
CA ILE A 10 59.19 -10.28 32.85
C ILE A 10 58.11 -10.88 33.76
N ALA A 11 57.21 -10.04 34.26
CA ALA A 11 56.00 -10.51 34.93
C ALA A 11 54.90 -10.70 33.87
N VAL A 12 54.67 -11.96 33.51
CA VAL A 12 53.50 -12.39 32.73
C VAL A 12 52.28 -12.27 33.65
N LEU A 13 51.43 -11.26 33.42
CA LEU A 13 50.11 -11.20 34.04
C LEU A 13 49.16 -12.08 33.22
N MET A 14 48.82 -13.26 33.76
CA MET A 14 47.65 -14.00 33.31
C MET A 14 46.39 -13.28 33.80
N LEU A 15 45.60 -12.73 32.88
CA LEU A 15 44.24 -12.31 33.18
C LEU A 15 43.31 -13.52 32.97
N SER A 16 42.80 -14.03 34.08
CA SER A 16 41.82 -15.12 34.13
C SER A 16 40.46 -14.69 33.59
N MET A 17 39.89 -15.52 32.72
CA MET A 17 38.49 -15.44 32.31
C MET A 17 37.57 -15.61 33.53
N THR A 18 36.67 -14.65 33.73
CA THR A 18 35.40 -14.90 34.43
C THR A 18 34.30 -14.31 33.56
N ALA A 19 33.71 -15.17 32.71
CA ALA A 19 32.45 -14.86 32.05
C ALA A 19 31.35 -14.97 33.11
N THR A 20 30.81 -13.85 33.54
CA THR A 20 29.58 -13.81 34.33
C THR A 20 28.41 -13.91 33.36
N ALA A 21 27.75 -15.07 33.35
CA ALA A 21 26.47 -15.23 32.68
C ALA A 21 25.43 -14.40 33.45
N SER A 22 25.07 -13.25 32.91
CA SER A 22 23.88 -12.50 33.30
C SER A 22 22.77 -12.93 32.35
N MET A 23 21.83 -13.73 32.87
CA MET A 23 20.55 -14.01 32.22
C MET A 23 19.77 -12.69 32.23
N ILE A 24 19.71 -12.02 31.08
CA ILE A 24 18.76 -10.95 30.83
C ILE A 24 17.60 -11.62 30.10
N ASP A 25 16.45 -11.66 30.77
CA ASP A 25 15.17 -12.03 30.17
C ASP A 25 14.96 -11.19 28.91
N LEU A 26 14.88 -11.87 27.77
CA LEU A 26 14.37 -11.30 26.52
C LEU A 26 12.86 -11.10 26.70
N PRO A 27 12.31 -9.89 26.56
CA PRO A 27 10.88 -9.76 26.42
C PRO A 27 10.45 -10.33 25.05
N ASP A 28 9.76 -11.46 25.10
CA ASP A 28 8.85 -11.92 24.06
C ASP A 28 7.84 -10.81 23.75
N LYS A 29 7.93 -10.23 22.56
CA LYS A 29 6.74 -9.84 21.80
C LYS A 29 7.10 -9.71 20.32
N ALA A 30 6.67 -10.72 19.56
CA ALA A 30 6.56 -10.64 18.12
C ALA A 30 5.81 -9.36 17.74
N SER A 31 6.50 -8.43 17.09
CA SER A 31 5.83 -7.38 16.34
C SER A 31 5.41 -7.99 15.02
N ASP A 32 4.10 -8.18 14.90
CA ASP A 32 3.31 -8.11 13.68
C ASP A 32 4.09 -7.51 12.50
N LYS A 33 4.47 -8.37 11.56
CA LYS A 33 5.01 -7.97 10.26
C LYS A 33 3.82 -7.90 9.31
N THR A 34 3.13 -6.78 9.33
CA THR A 34 2.37 -6.31 8.17
C THR A 34 3.35 -6.26 7.00
N ASP A 35 3.02 -6.90 5.90
CA ASP A 35 3.83 -6.96 4.69
C ASP A 35 3.85 -5.56 4.04
N LYS A 36 4.74 -4.69 4.54
CA LYS A 36 4.82 -3.30 4.14
C LYS A 36 5.40 -3.23 2.73
N SER A 37 4.68 -2.56 1.83
CA SER A 37 5.26 -2.06 0.58
C SER A 37 6.59 -1.34 0.87
N PRO A 38 7.62 -1.54 0.03
CA PRO A 38 8.96 -1.06 0.31
C PRO A 38 9.00 0.47 0.38
N VAL A 39 9.54 0.99 1.48
CA VAL A 39 9.91 2.41 1.60
C VAL A 39 11.12 2.64 0.71
N ILE A 40 10.96 3.33 -0.41
CA ILE A 40 12.08 3.75 -1.27
C ILE A 40 12.62 5.07 -0.71
N GLU A 41 13.78 5.04 -0.04
CA GLU A 41 14.51 6.24 0.35
C GLU A 41 15.26 6.81 -0.86
N ASP A 42 14.61 7.67 -1.65
CA ASP A 42 15.33 8.44 -2.68
C ASP A 42 15.91 9.73 -2.07
N GLY A 43 17.21 9.91 -2.24
CA GLY A 43 17.99 10.91 -1.55
C GLY A 43 17.71 12.32 -2.04
N ASN A 44 17.36 13.20 -1.10
CA ASN A 44 17.49 14.67 -1.19
C ASN A 44 16.44 15.50 -1.97
N LEU A 45 15.29 14.96 -2.39
CA LEU A 45 14.24 15.80 -3.00
C LEU A 45 13.22 16.39 -2.00
N TYR A 46 13.22 15.94 -0.73
CA TYR A 46 12.07 16.11 0.15
C TYR A 46 12.37 16.73 1.52
N PRO A 47 11.36 17.34 2.18
CA PRO A 47 11.47 17.70 3.59
C PRO A 47 11.88 16.46 4.41
N PRO A 48 12.74 16.61 5.43
CA PRO A 48 13.17 15.47 6.24
C PRO A 48 11.99 14.67 6.80
N GLY A 49 11.97 13.37 6.51
CA GLY A 49 10.95 12.43 7.00
C GLY A 49 9.66 12.35 6.20
N LEU A 50 9.57 13.02 5.04
CA LEU A 50 8.54 12.69 4.05
C LEU A 50 8.92 11.35 3.41
N GLU A 51 7.99 10.41 3.40
CA GLU A 51 8.13 9.05 2.91
C GLU A 51 7.11 8.83 1.79
N LYS A 52 7.40 7.89 0.88
CA LYS A 52 6.53 7.46 -0.22
C LYS A 52 6.10 6.01 0.00
N ILE A 53 4.82 5.69 -0.21
CA ILE A 53 4.31 4.31 -0.32
C ILE A 53 3.64 4.18 -1.68
N GLU A 54 3.99 3.14 -2.42
CA GLU A 54 3.37 2.78 -3.70
C GLU A 54 2.53 1.51 -3.49
N PHE A 55 1.25 1.61 -3.84
CA PHE A 55 0.31 0.49 -3.93
C PHE A 55 0.20 0.06 -5.38
N ILE A 56 0.20 -1.24 -5.60
CA ILE A 56 0.17 -1.83 -6.93
C ILE A 56 -0.98 -2.83 -6.97
N HIS A 57 -1.99 -2.50 -7.77
CA HIS A 57 -3.17 -3.32 -7.94
C HIS A 57 -2.97 -4.26 -9.12
N TYR A 58 -3.03 -5.58 -8.85
CA TYR A 58 -2.76 -6.59 -9.86
C TYR A 58 -4.02 -7.20 -10.48
N LYS A 59 -3.89 -7.62 -11.73
CA LYS A 59 -4.81 -8.54 -12.37
C LYS A 59 -4.77 -9.90 -11.70
N LYS A 60 -5.93 -10.50 -11.43
CA LYS A 60 -6.04 -11.88 -10.95
C LYS A 60 -5.20 -12.83 -11.81
N GLY A 61 -4.37 -13.62 -11.13
CA GLY A 61 -3.40 -14.53 -11.76
C GLY A 61 -1.98 -13.98 -11.81
N TYR A 62 -1.81 -12.66 -11.68
CA TYR A 62 -0.55 -11.98 -11.41
C TYR A 62 -0.39 -11.76 -9.90
N GLY A 63 0.79 -11.32 -9.46
CA GLY A 63 1.03 -11.03 -8.06
C GLY A 63 2.37 -10.34 -7.86
N LYS A 64 2.47 -9.65 -6.72
CA LYS A 64 3.66 -8.90 -6.29
C LYS A 64 4.94 -9.75 -6.49
N PRO A 65 5.97 -9.24 -7.20
CA PRO A 65 7.25 -9.91 -7.34
C PRO A 65 7.88 -10.15 -5.96
N GLY A 66 7.94 -11.42 -5.52
CA GLY A 66 8.50 -11.76 -4.20
C GLY A 66 7.90 -13.00 -3.56
N THR A 67 6.66 -13.36 -3.90
CA THR A 67 6.01 -14.60 -3.45
C THR A 67 6.75 -15.80 -4.03
N SER A 68 7.60 -16.42 -3.21
CA SER A 68 8.54 -17.46 -3.63
C SER A 68 8.16 -18.77 -2.97
N CYS A 69 7.45 -19.60 -3.70
CA CYS A 69 7.03 -20.91 -3.22
C CYS A 69 8.22 -21.74 -2.72
N GLY A 70 8.08 -22.31 -1.52
CA GLY A 70 9.06 -23.11 -0.80
C GLY A 70 9.80 -22.37 0.32
N ASN A 71 9.30 -21.22 0.77
CA ASN A 71 9.86 -20.45 1.88
C ASN A 71 9.24 -20.80 3.24
N GLY A 72 8.21 -21.67 3.24
CA GLY A 72 7.51 -22.16 4.42
C GLY A 72 6.40 -21.24 4.95
N ILE A 73 6.04 -20.18 4.22
CA ILE A 73 4.96 -19.24 4.55
C ILE A 73 3.99 -19.23 3.37
N CYS A 74 2.70 -19.51 3.63
CA CYS A 74 1.69 -19.40 2.59
C CYS A 74 1.37 -17.92 2.35
N GLU A 75 2.07 -17.30 1.40
CA GLU A 75 1.96 -15.87 1.11
C GLU A 75 0.77 -15.56 0.19
N ALA A 76 0.35 -14.30 0.19
CA ALA A 76 -0.67 -13.77 -0.71
C ALA A 76 -0.42 -14.17 -2.18
N GLY A 77 -1.37 -14.88 -2.80
CA GLY A 77 -1.24 -15.36 -4.18
C GLY A 77 -0.62 -16.76 -4.31
N GLU A 78 -0.24 -17.39 -3.20
CA GLU A 78 0.06 -18.81 -3.07
C GLU A 78 -1.19 -19.59 -2.63
N ASN A 79 -1.32 -20.84 -3.08
CA ASN A 79 -2.39 -21.73 -2.61
C ASN A 79 -1.96 -23.19 -2.75
N ALA A 80 -2.74 -24.13 -2.22
CA ALA A 80 -2.42 -25.56 -2.26
C ALA A 80 -2.16 -26.12 -3.68
N ASN A 81 -2.59 -25.44 -4.75
CA ASN A 81 -2.32 -25.81 -6.13
C ASN A 81 -1.11 -25.07 -6.73
N LYS A 82 -0.92 -23.78 -6.41
CA LYS A 82 0.13 -22.91 -6.98
C LYS A 82 1.44 -22.95 -6.18
N CYS A 83 1.32 -23.11 -4.85
CA CYS A 83 2.41 -23.46 -3.95
C CYS A 83 1.98 -24.54 -2.92
N PRO A 84 1.93 -25.82 -3.33
CA PRO A 84 1.65 -26.90 -2.38
C PRO A 84 2.71 -27.04 -1.28
N ALA A 85 3.92 -26.52 -1.50
CA ALA A 85 5.02 -26.60 -0.55
C ALA A 85 4.75 -25.81 0.73
N ASP A 86 4.13 -24.64 0.60
CA ASP A 86 3.89 -23.72 1.72
C ASP A 86 2.41 -23.72 2.15
N CYS A 87 1.48 -23.96 1.20
CA CYS A 87 0.03 -23.92 1.42
C CYS A 87 -0.65 -25.31 1.40
N GLY A 88 0.11 -26.40 1.39
CA GLY A 88 -0.42 -27.77 1.24
C GLY A 88 -1.10 -28.38 2.47
N SER A 89 -0.96 -27.75 3.65
CA SER A 89 -1.67 -28.13 4.89
C SER A 89 -2.85 -27.19 5.11
N GLY A 90 -4.04 -27.58 4.63
CA GLY A 90 -5.23 -26.73 4.54
C GLY A 90 -5.84 -26.27 5.87
N GLU A 91 -5.18 -25.37 6.59
CA GLU A 91 -5.83 -24.40 7.48
C GLU A 91 -5.21 -23.03 7.18
N GLU A 92 -5.89 -22.27 6.32
CA GLU A 92 -5.76 -20.81 6.30
C GLU A 92 -6.12 -20.35 7.73
N PRO A 93 -5.24 -19.58 8.42
CA PRO A 93 -5.52 -19.16 9.78
C PRO A 93 -6.88 -18.43 9.82
N PRO A 94 -7.73 -18.66 10.83
CA PRO A 94 -8.96 -17.90 10.97
C PRO A 94 -8.60 -16.43 11.13
N VAL A 95 -9.02 -15.62 10.17
CA VAL A 95 -8.87 -14.17 10.16
C VAL A 95 -9.79 -13.61 11.26
N ASP A 96 -9.26 -13.45 12.47
CA ASP A 96 -9.95 -12.88 13.65
C ASP A 96 -9.89 -11.34 13.70
N THR A 97 -9.53 -10.71 12.57
CA THR A 97 -9.49 -9.26 12.38
C THR A 97 -10.24 -8.96 11.09
N GLY A 98 -11.25 -8.09 11.11
CA GLY A 98 -12.08 -7.79 9.93
C GLY A 98 -11.26 -7.45 8.68
N CYS A 99 -11.89 -7.56 7.50
CA CYS A 99 -11.26 -7.35 6.20
C CYS A 99 -11.04 -5.86 5.90
N TYR A 100 -10.17 -5.21 6.68
CA TYR A 100 -9.71 -3.84 6.46
C TYR A 100 -8.33 -3.62 7.13
N THR A 101 -7.52 -2.72 6.58
CA THR A 101 -6.20 -2.42 7.16
C THR A 101 -5.82 -0.96 6.95
N PRO A 102 -5.92 -0.08 7.96
CA PRO A 102 -5.41 1.28 7.84
C PRO A 102 -3.89 1.28 7.76
N LEU A 103 -3.30 2.17 6.96
CA LEU A 103 -1.83 2.23 6.73
C LEU A 103 -1.00 2.18 8.03
N ALA A 104 -1.42 2.98 9.00
CA ALA A 104 -0.98 2.92 10.38
C ALA A 104 -1.85 3.84 11.23
N LYS A 105 -1.88 3.56 12.54
CA LYS A 105 -2.54 4.45 13.50
C LYS A 105 -2.09 5.91 13.34
N GLY A 106 -3.04 6.80 13.07
CA GLY A 106 -2.81 8.23 12.94
C GLY A 106 -2.36 8.70 11.55
N VAL A 107 -2.17 7.79 10.59
CA VAL A 107 -1.94 8.12 9.17
C VAL A 107 -3.31 8.28 8.50
N PHE A 108 -3.67 9.52 8.24
CA PHE A 108 -4.86 9.94 7.49
C PHE A 108 -4.72 11.43 7.15
N TRP A 109 -5.57 11.94 6.26
CA TRP A 109 -5.61 13.36 5.92
C TRP A 109 -5.98 14.22 7.12
N LYS A 110 -5.13 15.19 7.49
CA LYS A 110 -5.41 16.10 8.62
C LYS A 110 -6.18 17.36 8.22
N THR A 111 -6.18 17.65 6.93
CA THR A 111 -6.91 18.75 6.33
C THR A 111 -7.82 18.13 5.29
N LEU A 112 -9.11 18.39 5.45
CA LEU A 112 -10.17 17.93 4.58
C LEU A 112 -11.08 19.13 4.25
N PRO A 113 -11.81 19.09 3.13
CA PRO A 113 -11.71 18.08 2.06
C PRO A 113 -10.41 18.24 1.24
N VAL A 114 -10.03 17.19 0.50
CA VAL A 114 -8.97 17.24 -0.51
C VAL A 114 -9.55 17.49 -1.90
N ASP A 115 -8.75 18.12 -2.76
CA ASP A 115 -9.08 18.31 -4.17
C ASP A 115 -8.52 17.14 -4.99
N LEU A 116 -9.21 16.73 -6.06
CA LEU A 116 -8.71 15.77 -7.05
C LEU A 116 -8.58 16.43 -8.43
N TYR A 117 -7.39 16.30 -9.03
CA TYR A 117 -7.08 16.75 -10.38
C TYR A 117 -7.16 15.56 -11.35
N ILE A 118 -8.09 15.62 -12.30
CA ILE A 118 -8.45 14.50 -13.16
C ILE A 118 -7.97 14.79 -14.57
N ASN A 119 -7.05 13.98 -15.07
CA ASN A 119 -6.71 13.91 -16.48
C ASN A 119 -7.58 12.86 -17.17
N PRO A 120 -8.57 13.26 -17.98
CA PRO A 120 -9.46 12.32 -18.64
C PRO A 120 -8.86 11.68 -19.89
N THR A 121 -7.63 12.03 -20.27
CA THR A 121 -6.98 11.53 -21.49
C THR A 121 -6.73 10.04 -21.37
N ASN A 122 -7.29 9.25 -22.29
CA ASN A 122 -7.16 7.80 -22.30
C ASN A 122 -7.10 7.26 -23.74
N ALA A 123 -6.52 6.07 -23.92
CA ALA A 123 -6.28 5.39 -25.18
C ALA A 123 -7.52 4.66 -25.70
N ASN A 124 -8.48 4.32 -24.83
CA ASN A 124 -9.71 3.62 -25.21
C ASN A 124 -10.80 4.55 -25.78
N GLY A 125 -10.60 5.86 -25.76
CA GLY A 125 -11.56 6.84 -26.29
C GLY A 125 -12.81 7.01 -25.42
N LEU A 126 -12.70 6.71 -24.12
CA LEU A 126 -13.72 7.00 -23.12
C LEU A 126 -13.88 8.52 -22.99
N SER A 127 -15.12 8.99 -22.87
CA SER A 127 -15.41 10.42 -22.78
C SER A 127 -14.97 11.01 -21.45
N GLU A 128 -14.57 12.29 -21.44
CA GLU A 128 -14.30 13.06 -20.22
C GLU A 128 -15.44 12.94 -19.19
N ASP A 129 -16.70 13.09 -19.61
CA ASP A 129 -17.88 12.97 -18.74
C ASP A 129 -17.92 11.60 -18.03
N PHE A 130 -17.65 10.52 -18.75
CA PHE A 130 -17.58 9.18 -18.17
C PHE A 130 -16.48 9.04 -17.13
N ILE A 131 -15.25 9.51 -17.43
CA ILE A 131 -14.13 9.44 -16.49
C ILE A 131 -14.43 10.27 -15.24
N VAL A 132 -14.83 11.53 -15.41
CA VAL A 132 -15.11 12.45 -14.31
C VAL A 132 -16.25 11.94 -13.43
N THR A 133 -17.37 11.52 -14.02
CA THR A 133 -18.52 11.01 -13.24
C THR A 133 -18.20 9.70 -12.52
N THR A 134 -17.38 8.84 -13.13
CA THR A 134 -16.90 7.60 -12.50
C THR A 134 -15.97 7.88 -11.32
N THR A 135 -15.03 8.80 -11.47
CA THR A 135 -14.14 9.22 -10.39
C THR A 135 -14.94 9.83 -9.23
N ILE A 136 -15.89 10.72 -9.52
CA ILE A 136 -16.79 11.28 -8.51
C ILE A 136 -17.54 10.16 -7.80
N ALA A 137 -18.20 9.26 -8.54
CA ALA A 137 -18.94 8.16 -7.91
C ALA A 137 -18.06 7.24 -7.04
N SER A 138 -16.77 7.11 -7.38
CA SER A 138 -15.79 6.34 -6.61
C SER A 138 -15.39 7.04 -5.31
N ALA A 139 -15.16 8.36 -5.35
CA ALA A 139 -14.87 9.17 -4.17
C ALA A 139 -16.10 9.26 -3.23
N GLU A 140 -17.28 9.53 -3.80
CA GLU A 140 -18.53 9.64 -3.05
C GLU A 140 -18.90 8.33 -2.32
N ALA A 141 -18.53 7.17 -2.87
CA ALA A 141 -18.73 5.88 -2.19
C ALA A 141 -18.00 5.81 -0.84
N TRP A 142 -16.82 6.44 -0.74
CA TRP A 142 -16.06 6.59 0.50
C TRP A 142 -16.62 7.71 1.36
N ASP A 143 -16.93 8.88 0.80
CA ASP A 143 -17.50 10.02 1.53
C ASP A 143 -18.80 9.65 2.27
N ASP A 144 -19.71 8.95 1.59
CA ASP A 144 -20.99 8.47 2.15
C ASP A 144 -20.82 7.55 3.37
N ALA A 145 -19.64 6.94 3.53
CA ALA A 145 -19.31 6.04 4.62
C ALA A 145 -18.66 6.73 5.82
N THR A 146 -18.35 8.03 5.75
CA THR A 146 -17.65 8.74 6.84
C THR A 146 -18.43 9.92 7.41
N SER A 147 -17.99 10.42 8.57
CA SER A 147 -18.54 11.62 9.18
C SER A 147 -17.98 12.94 8.64
N ALA A 148 -16.98 12.88 7.76
CA ALA A 148 -16.29 14.03 7.19
C ALA A 148 -16.43 14.04 5.67
N GLU A 149 -16.37 15.23 5.08
CA GLU A 149 -16.22 15.34 3.63
C GLU A 149 -14.75 15.10 3.28
N LEU A 150 -14.43 13.95 2.67
CA LEU A 150 -13.07 13.61 2.22
C LEU A 150 -12.74 14.37 0.94
N THR A 151 -13.63 14.37 -0.06
CA THR A 151 -13.39 15.04 -1.35
C THR A 151 -14.64 15.78 -1.81
N ASN A 152 -14.50 17.06 -2.19
CA ASN A 152 -15.66 17.83 -2.67
C ASN A 152 -15.38 18.70 -3.90
N ASN A 153 -14.19 18.58 -4.47
CA ASN A 153 -13.75 19.39 -5.58
C ASN A 153 -12.97 18.53 -6.57
N TYR A 154 -13.50 18.50 -7.79
CA TYR A 154 -13.03 17.65 -8.88
C TYR A 154 -12.68 18.57 -10.06
N ILE A 155 -11.39 18.63 -10.39
CA ILE A 155 -10.84 19.60 -11.33
C ILE A 155 -10.36 18.84 -12.55
N VAL A 156 -11.00 19.08 -13.71
CA VAL A 156 -10.47 18.54 -14.97
C VAL A 156 -9.19 19.28 -15.33
N ASP A 157 -8.09 18.56 -15.34
CA ASP A 157 -6.76 19.06 -15.70
C ASP A 157 -6.04 18.05 -16.60
N TYR A 158 -5.91 18.40 -17.87
CA TYR A 158 -5.21 17.58 -18.88
C TYR A 158 -3.69 17.52 -18.69
N THR A 159 -3.16 18.26 -17.72
CA THR A 159 -1.75 18.25 -17.34
C THR A 159 -1.49 17.48 -16.06
N ALA A 160 -2.53 16.97 -15.39
CA ALA A 160 -2.36 16.08 -14.25
C ALA A 160 -1.71 14.77 -14.71
N ASP A 161 -0.70 14.32 -13.97
CA ASP A 161 0.11 13.16 -14.31
C ASP A 161 0.43 12.35 -13.04
N TYR A 162 0.94 11.13 -13.22
CA TYR A 162 1.42 10.32 -12.12
C TYR A 162 2.86 10.69 -11.78
N ASP A 163 3.07 11.41 -10.67
CA ASP A 163 4.41 11.86 -10.29
C ASP A 163 5.14 10.78 -9.48
N ASP A 164 5.89 9.90 -10.13
CA ASP A 164 6.56 8.78 -9.44
C ASP A 164 7.78 9.18 -8.57
N THR A 165 8.26 10.42 -8.70
CA THR A 165 9.56 10.85 -8.17
C THR A 165 9.52 12.00 -7.19
N ALA A 166 8.45 12.81 -7.18
CA ALA A 166 8.34 14.05 -6.40
C ALA A 166 6.88 14.36 -6.09
N THR A 167 6.62 15.07 -4.99
CA THR A 167 5.31 15.68 -4.76
C THR A 167 5.22 17.02 -5.48
N ASP A 168 4.08 17.36 -6.03
CA ASP A 168 3.83 18.64 -6.70
C ASP A 168 2.76 19.51 -6.01
N GLY A 169 2.12 18.97 -4.97
CA GLY A 169 1.08 19.62 -4.17
C GLY A 169 -0.35 19.34 -4.66
N ARG A 170 -0.53 18.49 -5.67
CA ARG A 170 -1.84 18.09 -6.23
C ARG A 170 -2.07 16.61 -5.96
N ASN A 171 -3.34 16.24 -5.84
CA ASN A 171 -3.70 14.82 -5.85
C ASN A 171 -4.21 14.49 -7.24
N GLU A 172 -3.47 13.68 -7.98
CA GLU A 172 -3.67 13.54 -9.41
C GLU A 172 -4.26 12.18 -9.78
N ILE A 173 -5.11 12.17 -10.80
CA ILE A 173 -5.68 10.95 -11.39
C ILE A 173 -5.38 10.99 -12.88
N SER A 174 -4.67 9.98 -13.36
CA SER A 174 -4.24 9.88 -14.75
C SER A 174 -4.33 8.46 -15.29
N PHE A 175 -4.15 8.37 -16.61
CA PHE A 175 -3.99 7.11 -17.34
C PHE A 175 -2.58 7.11 -17.93
N GLY A 176 -1.87 5.99 -17.84
CA GLY A 176 -0.48 5.91 -18.26
C GLY A 176 0.00 4.50 -18.56
N ASP A 177 1.32 4.34 -18.67
CA ASP A 177 1.98 3.07 -18.96
C ASP A 177 2.77 2.62 -17.72
N TYR A 178 2.42 1.46 -17.15
CA TYR A 178 3.21 0.85 -16.10
C TYR A 178 3.91 -0.39 -16.64
N ALA A 179 5.24 -0.37 -16.70
CA ALA A 179 6.01 -1.38 -17.43
C ALA A 179 5.94 -2.81 -16.86
N GLU A 180 5.44 -2.99 -15.63
CA GLU A 180 5.33 -4.30 -15.00
C GLU A 180 4.04 -5.04 -15.47
N PRO A 181 4.15 -6.23 -16.07
CA PRO A 181 2.99 -6.92 -16.60
C PRO A 181 1.96 -7.28 -15.52
N GLY A 182 0.69 -6.98 -15.80
CA GLY A 182 -0.42 -7.34 -14.94
C GLY A 182 -0.74 -6.33 -13.85
N VAL A 183 -0.07 -5.18 -13.82
CA VAL A 183 -0.42 -4.03 -12.97
C VAL A 183 -1.57 -3.28 -13.62
N ILE A 184 -2.74 -3.27 -12.97
CA ILE A 184 -3.94 -2.59 -13.49
C ILE A 184 -3.93 -1.11 -13.10
N GLY A 185 -3.49 -0.83 -11.89
CA GLY A 185 -3.49 0.52 -11.33
C GLY A 185 -2.43 0.64 -10.25
N VAL A 186 -2.00 1.87 -10.02
CA VAL A 186 -1.08 2.22 -8.96
C VAL A 186 -1.56 3.45 -8.23
N THR A 187 -1.37 3.44 -6.92
CA THR A 187 -1.60 4.63 -6.08
C THR A 187 -0.33 4.91 -5.29
N ILE A 188 0.26 6.08 -5.51
CA ILE A 188 1.29 6.60 -4.62
C ILE A 188 0.63 7.46 -3.55
N ILE A 189 1.08 7.27 -2.32
CA ILE A 189 0.84 8.22 -1.24
C ILE A 189 2.16 8.76 -0.70
N TRP A 190 2.19 10.07 -0.46
CA TRP A 190 3.27 10.72 0.29
C TRP A 190 2.77 11.12 1.66
N GLY A 191 3.64 10.97 2.65
CA GLY A 191 3.25 11.29 4.01
C GLY A 191 4.35 11.14 5.03
N TYR A 192 3.93 11.36 6.28
CA TYR A 192 4.74 11.07 7.44
C TYR A 192 4.12 9.86 8.12
N PHE A 193 4.74 8.68 7.96
CA PHE A 193 4.16 7.42 8.42
C PHE A 193 4.73 6.96 9.76
N SER A 194 5.86 7.53 10.17
CA SER A 194 6.58 7.21 11.39
C SER A 194 6.48 8.31 12.47
N GLY A 195 7.03 8.05 13.66
CA GLY A 195 6.98 8.99 14.80
C GLY A 195 5.65 8.99 15.58
N PRO A 196 5.38 10.00 16.44
CA PRO A 196 4.16 10.07 17.22
C PRO A 196 2.88 10.11 16.35
N PRO A 197 1.79 9.40 16.69
CA PRO A 197 0.57 9.36 15.87
C PRO A 197 -0.02 10.73 15.49
N ARG A 198 0.17 11.75 16.34
CA ARG A 198 -0.29 13.12 16.08
C ARG A 198 0.47 13.87 14.98
N SER A 199 1.69 13.43 14.65
CA SER A 199 2.50 14.04 13.58
C SER A 199 2.39 13.28 12.26
N ARG A 200 1.87 12.06 12.30
CA ARG A 200 1.62 11.24 11.12
C ARG A 200 0.48 11.83 10.30
N ARG A 201 0.57 11.75 8.97
CA ARG A 201 -0.45 12.24 8.04
C ARG A 201 -0.13 11.86 6.60
N ILE A 202 -1.16 11.79 5.79
CA ILE A 202 -1.05 11.85 4.33
C ILE A 202 -0.86 13.32 3.93
N VAL A 203 -0.08 13.55 2.87
CA VAL A 203 0.25 14.87 2.32
C VAL A 203 -0.22 14.99 0.88
N GLU A 204 -0.08 13.92 0.10
CA GLU A 204 -0.36 13.90 -1.33
C GLU A 204 -0.68 12.47 -1.78
N THR A 205 -1.43 12.33 -2.88
CA THR A 205 -1.72 11.04 -3.50
C THR A 205 -1.91 11.17 -5.00
N ASP A 206 -1.28 10.26 -5.74
CA ASP A 206 -1.42 10.17 -7.20
C ASP A 206 -1.87 8.77 -7.60
N VAL A 207 -2.83 8.71 -8.51
CA VAL A 207 -3.43 7.48 -9.01
C VAL A 207 -3.21 7.40 -10.51
N MET A 208 -2.66 6.28 -10.97
CA MET A 208 -2.56 5.96 -12.39
C MET A 208 -3.26 4.65 -12.69
N LEU A 209 -4.08 4.65 -13.75
CA LEU A 209 -4.59 3.43 -14.35
C LEU A 209 -3.73 3.05 -15.57
N ASP A 210 -3.33 1.78 -15.67
CA ASP A 210 -2.53 1.31 -16.81
C ASP A 210 -3.40 1.18 -18.07
N ASP A 211 -3.16 2.07 -19.01
CA ASP A 211 -3.93 2.29 -20.23
C ASP A 211 -3.20 1.80 -21.49
N VAL A 212 -2.10 1.05 -21.31
CA VAL A 212 -1.38 0.38 -22.41
C VAL A 212 -1.74 -1.09 -22.45
N ASP A 213 -1.78 -1.76 -21.30
CA ASP A 213 -1.98 -3.21 -21.24
C ASP A 213 -3.46 -3.65 -21.11
N PHE A 214 -4.35 -2.73 -20.75
CA PHE A 214 -5.76 -3.03 -20.49
C PHE A 214 -6.72 -2.25 -21.40
N VAL A 215 -7.89 -2.84 -21.62
CA VAL A 215 -9.03 -2.15 -22.24
C VAL A 215 -9.96 -1.72 -21.12
N TRP A 216 -10.21 -0.42 -21.01
CA TRP A 216 -11.06 0.18 -19.99
C TRP A 216 -12.46 0.47 -20.50
N GLY A 217 -13.42 0.49 -19.57
CA GLY A 217 -14.77 0.94 -19.85
C GLY A 217 -15.73 0.72 -18.68
N ASP A 218 -17.00 0.63 -19.03
CA ASP A 218 -18.08 0.23 -18.11
C ASP A 218 -18.36 -1.27 -18.31
N ALA A 219 -17.99 -2.08 -17.32
CA ALA A 219 -18.18 -3.53 -17.39
C ALA A 219 -19.65 -3.96 -17.36
N THR A 220 -20.58 -3.07 -17.01
CA THR A 220 -22.03 -3.33 -17.17
C THR A 220 -22.46 -3.31 -18.64
N ILE A 221 -21.72 -2.60 -19.49
CA ILE A 221 -21.95 -2.49 -20.93
C ILE A 221 -21.14 -3.56 -21.68
N ASP A 222 -19.86 -3.69 -21.36
CA ASP A 222 -18.97 -4.69 -21.95
C ASP A 222 -18.18 -5.43 -20.85
N PRO A 223 -18.55 -6.67 -20.49
CA PRO A 223 -17.89 -7.40 -19.42
C PRO A 223 -16.47 -7.87 -19.79
N SER A 224 -15.97 -7.58 -20.99
CA SER A 224 -14.59 -7.88 -21.40
C SER A 224 -13.57 -6.79 -21.07
N VAL A 225 -14.02 -5.67 -20.49
CA VAL A 225 -13.16 -4.54 -20.11
C VAL A 225 -12.84 -4.54 -18.62
N MET A 226 -11.73 -3.87 -18.24
CA MET A 226 -11.52 -3.40 -16.88
C MET A 226 -12.50 -2.29 -16.57
N ASP A 227 -13.20 -2.44 -15.45
CA ASP A 227 -14.20 -1.48 -15.04
C ASP A 227 -13.55 -0.27 -14.35
N VAL A 228 -13.70 0.92 -14.94
CA VAL A 228 -13.04 2.14 -14.41
C VAL A 228 -13.48 2.42 -12.97
N GLN A 229 -14.78 2.30 -12.65
CA GLN A 229 -15.27 2.60 -11.30
C GLN A 229 -14.78 1.57 -10.28
N ASN A 230 -14.81 0.28 -10.62
CA ASN A 230 -14.35 -0.79 -9.75
C ASN A 230 -12.89 -0.59 -9.34
N ILE A 231 -12.01 -0.24 -10.30
CA ILE A 231 -10.59 -0.01 -10.00
C ILE A 231 -10.39 1.33 -9.30
N MET A 232 -10.98 2.42 -9.80
CA MET A 232 -10.83 3.74 -9.21
C MET A 232 -11.29 3.79 -7.74
N THR A 233 -12.37 3.10 -7.38
CA THR A 233 -12.84 3.04 -5.98
C THR A 233 -11.82 2.35 -5.08
N HIS A 234 -11.14 1.31 -5.57
CA HIS A 234 -10.05 0.65 -4.85
C HIS A 234 -8.85 1.58 -4.66
N GLU A 235 -8.39 2.20 -5.75
CA GLU A 235 -7.25 3.13 -5.71
C GLU A 235 -7.50 4.31 -4.76
N LEU A 236 -8.72 4.87 -4.78
CA LEU A 236 -9.08 5.94 -3.85
C LEU A 236 -9.12 5.46 -2.39
N GLY A 237 -9.37 4.18 -2.12
CA GLY A 237 -9.21 3.62 -0.78
C GLY A 237 -7.78 3.76 -0.25
N HIS A 238 -6.77 3.58 -1.11
CA HIS A 238 -5.38 3.87 -0.77
C HIS A 238 -5.14 5.36 -0.56
N ALA A 239 -5.66 6.20 -1.45
CA ALA A 239 -5.60 7.66 -1.33
C ALA A 239 -6.15 8.16 0.02
N TYR A 240 -7.17 7.48 0.57
CA TYR A 240 -7.75 7.81 1.87
C TYR A 240 -7.09 7.13 3.06
N GLY A 241 -6.14 6.21 2.84
CA GLY A 241 -5.30 5.66 3.89
C GLY A 241 -5.60 4.22 4.30
N LEU A 242 -6.22 3.44 3.42
CA LEU A 242 -6.36 1.99 3.55
C LEU A 242 -5.27 1.27 2.76
N GLY A 243 -4.81 0.13 3.27
CA GLY A 243 -3.89 -0.75 2.58
C GLY A 243 -4.61 -1.90 1.89
N ASP A 244 -3.86 -2.62 1.05
CA ASP A 244 -4.34 -3.82 0.39
C ASP A 244 -4.66 -4.96 1.35
N LEU A 245 -5.59 -5.81 0.91
CA LEU A 245 -5.88 -7.11 1.48
C LEU A 245 -5.70 -8.19 0.42
N TYR A 246 -5.12 -9.31 0.81
CA TYR A 246 -4.85 -10.42 -0.11
C TYR A 246 -5.35 -11.77 0.37
N GLU A 247 -5.85 -11.85 1.61
CA GLU A 247 -6.46 -13.05 2.15
C GLU A 247 -7.73 -13.41 1.38
N SER A 248 -7.89 -14.69 1.03
CA SER A 248 -8.99 -15.12 0.17
C SER A 248 -10.37 -14.90 0.80
N ALA A 249 -10.44 -14.95 2.14
CA ALA A 249 -11.63 -14.62 2.92
C ALA A 249 -12.08 -13.16 2.75
N CYS A 250 -11.17 -12.25 2.37
CA CYS A 250 -11.43 -10.85 2.13
C CYS A 250 -11.65 -10.53 0.65
N ALA A 251 -11.83 -11.54 -0.22
CA ALA A 251 -11.93 -11.31 -1.65
C ALA A 251 -13.08 -10.38 -2.06
N GLU A 252 -14.13 -10.26 -1.25
CA GLU A 252 -15.33 -9.48 -1.58
C GLU A 252 -15.20 -7.98 -1.26
N VAL A 253 -14.29 -7.58 -0.38
CA VAL A 253 -14.16 -6.16 0.00
C VAL A 253 -13.48 -5.34 -1.09
N THR A 254 -13.74 -4.03 -1.09
CA THR A 254 -13.17 -3.07 -2.04
C THR A 254 -11.65 -3.09 -2.02
N MET A 255 -11.04 -3.16 -0.83
CA MET A 255 -9.57 -3.15 -0.67
C MET A 255 -8.86 -4.48 -0.99
N TYR A 256 -9.54 -5.46 -1.58
CA TYR A 256 -8.87 -6.67 -2.05
C TYR A 256 -7.95 -6.36 -3.24
N GLY A 257 -6.65 -6.65 -3.15
CA GLY A 257 -5.62 -6.20 -4.10
C GLY A 257 -5.60 -6.88 -5.47
N TYR A 258 -6.64 -7.66 -5.83
CA TYR A 258 -6.77 -8.27 -7.14
C TYR A 258 -8.10 -7.99 -7.82
N SER A 259 -8.06 -7.65 -9.12
CA SER A 259 -9.23 -7.47 -9.98
C SER A 259 -9.13 -8.22 -11.30
N THR A 260 -10.23 -8.33 -12.03
CA THR A 260 -10.25 -8.85 -13.40
C THR A 260 -11.35 -8.15 -14.19
N GLU A 261 -11.30 -8.30 -15.51
CA GLU A 261 -12.32 -7.77 -16.42
C GLU A 261 -13.72 -8.24 -16.04
N GLY A 262 -14.71 -7.37 -16.20
CA GLY A 262 -16.11 -7.67 -15.86
C GLY A 262 -16.45 -7.60 -14.37
N GLU A 263 -15.48 -7.33 -13.50
CA GLU A 263 -15.72 -7.20 -12.06
C GLU A 263 -16.34 -5.84 -11.70
N LEU A 264 -17.39 -5.87 -10.86
CA LEU A 264 -18.17 -4.70 -10.48
C LEU A 264 -18.30 -4.50 -8.96
N LYS A 265 -17.84 -5.47 -8.16
CA LYS A 265 -18.13 -5.51 -6.72
C LYS A 265 -17.47 -4.38 -5.93
N LYS A 266 -16.37 -3.83 -6.42
CA LYS A 266 -15.63 -2.75 -5.76
C LYS A 266 -16.17 -1.35 -6.10
N ARG A 267 -17.22 -1.24 -6.92
CA ARG A 267 -17.96 0.03 -7.09
C ARG A 267 -18.68 0.48 -5.82
N THR A 268 -18.86 -0.43 -4.88
CA THR A 268 -19.50 -0.21 -3.58
C THR A 268 -18.60 -0.72 -2.47
N LEU A 269 -18.85 -0.27 -1.25
CA LEU A 269 -18.12 -0.69 -0.06
C LEU A 269 -18.83 -1.86 0.63
N GLU A 270 -18.07 -2.88 1.02
CA GLU A 270 -18.54 -3.91 1.93
C GLU A 270 -18.48 -3.41 3.38
N PRO A 271 -19.17 -4.08 4.34
CA PRO A 271 -19.21 -3.63 5.73
C PRO A 271 -17.83 -3.42 6.37
N ASP A 272 -16.85 -4.25 6.03
CA ASP A 272 -15.49 -4.11 6.57
C ASP A 272 -14.73 -2.93 5.95
N ASP A 273 -14.95 -2.58 4.66
CA ASP A 273 -14.41 -1.36 4.07
C ASP A 273 -14.95 -0.12 4.81
N VAL A 274 -16.25 -0.12 5.13
CA VAL A 274 -16.91 0.94 5.90
C VAL A 274 -16.30 1.07 7.30
N VAL A 275 -16.08 -0.06 8.00
CA VAL A 275 -15.40 -0.04 9.30
C VAL A 275 -14.00 0.55 9.17
N GLY A 276 -13.23 0.12 8.16
CA GLY A 276 -11.87 0.58 7.92
C GLY A 276 -11.78 2.09 7.70
N ILE A 277 -12.63 2.65 6.83
CA ILE A 277 -12.62 4.09 6.55
C ILE A 277 -13.12 4.91 7.76
N GLN A 278 -14.09 4.39 8.53
CA GLN A 278 -14.57 5.04 9.76
C GLN A 278 -13.53 5.05 10.88
N GLU A 279 -12.60 4.08 10.93
CA GLU A 279 -11.47 4.16 11.86
C GLU A 279 -10.57 5.39 11.62
N LEU A 280 -10.58 5.92 10.39
CA LEU A 280 -9.82 7.09 10.00
C LEU A 280 -10.65 8.38 10.09
N TYR A 281 -11.91 8.35 9.67
CA TYR A 281 -12.72 9.55 9.42
C TYR A 281 -14.10 9.56 10.12
N GLY A 282 -14.36 8.61 11.03
CA GLY A 282 -15.49 8.64 11.98
C GLY A 282 -16.78 8.03 11.48
#